data_AF-A0A0R2LU89-F1
#
_entry.id   AF-A0A0R2LU89-F1
#
_cell.length_a   1.000
_cell.length_b   1.000
_cell.length_c   1.000
_cell.angle_alpha   90.00
_cell.angle_beta   90.00
_cell.angle_gamma   90.00
#
_symmetry.space_group_name_H-M   'P 1'
#
loop_
_entity.id
_entity.type
_entity.pdbx_description
1 polymer ?
#
loop_
_entity_poly.entity_id
_entity_poly.type
_entity_poly.pdbx_seq_one_letter_code
_entity_poly.pdbx_strand_id
1 'polypeptide(L)'
;MNRYIKRLMGVALLGTAILSLAACGKSGANQVNSKEITFLKDAQSSNQRIWYFASNDDSQNRELSKSTKIRTIFVTKNGKVTAYTPKGTGMAFKDINKKSDSQIISNLKKADRAGFDEFVSGDHSLVNSQLQEAKKSLKDAKELLKTDTERRKHDIGLDKSVLEEDKEDIDSNEKTVSYYQTVLKNLKSKEPKYEAPFASDLRAEVTTDSSGNKVGSERLIYSARSYQPVDTLVTDEYKTNYPEYKMATSNIPLQGTYYAPAHIFDDMYTGYTGVTDDKDFYLLTKTTNKKVKVQFDKTKTKNVKVTDY
;
A
#
# COMPACT_ATOMS: atom_id res chain seq x y z
N MET A 1 18.63 8.45 -61.66
CA MET A 1 19.84 8.23 -60.84
C MET A 1 19.54 8.73 -59.43
N ASN A 2 19.21 7.85 -58.47
CA ASN A 2 20.15 7.28 -57.48
C ASN A 2 20.96 8.38 -56.77
N ARG A 3 21.02 8.57 -55.44
CA ARG A 3 20.69 7.86 -54.19
C ARG A 3 20.68 9.00 -53.13
N TYR A 4 19.94 8.99 -52.03
CA TYR A 4 20.22 8.18 -50.85
C TYR A 4 19.00 8.14 -49.92
N ILE A 5 18.54 6.90 -49.73
CA ILE A 5 17.65 6.45 -48.68
C ILE A 5 18.45 6.47 -47.37
N LYS A 6 17.97 7.18 -46.34
CA LYS A 6 18.21 6.78 -44.95
C LYS A 6 16.91 6.26 -44.36
N ARG A 7 16.91 4.94 -44.17
CA ARG A 7 15.94 4.13 -43.41
C ARG A 7 15.80 4.72 -41.99
N LEU A 8 14.61 4.97 -41.47
CA LEU A 8 13.54 4.06 -40.99
C LEU A 8 13.80 3.47 -39.59
N MET A 9 12.78 3.70 -38.74
CA MET A 9 12.35 2.94 -37.56
C MET A 9 13.06 3.26 -36.21
N GLY A 10 12.35 3.43 -35.10
CA GLY A 10 10.98 3.01 -34.87
C GLY A 10 10.31 3.50 -33.58
N VAL A 11 8.99 3.41 -33.69
CA VAL A 11 7.98 3.15 -32.66
C VAL A 11 7.85 4.20 -31.55
N ALA A 12 7.17 5.30 -31.90
CA ALA A 12 6.32 5.98 -30.93
C ALA A 12 5.21 5.00 -30.50
N LEU A 13 5.32 4.49 -29.27
CA LEU A 13 4.25 3.83 -28.53
C LEU A 13 3.14 4.86 -28.27
N LEU A 14 2.36 5.16 -29.30
CA LEU A 14 1.06 5.83 -29.18
C LEU A 14 0.10 4.80 -28.58
N GLY A 15 0.19 4.62 -27.27
CA GLY A 15 -0.85 3.98 -26.48
C GLY A 15 -2.15 4.72 -26.77
N THR A 16 -3.12 3.97 -27.28
CA THR A 16 -4.47 4.44 -27.61
C THR A 16 -5.12 5.08 -26.37
N ALA A 17 -4.96 6.40 -26.26
CA ALA A 17 -5.80 7.24 -25.45
C ALA A 17 -7.18 7.19 -26.10
N ILE A 18 -8.05 6.29 -25.62
CA ILE A 18 -9.49 6.44 -25.81
C ILE A 18 -9.87 7.67 -24.97
N LEU A 19 -9.72 8.84 -25.59
CA LEU A 19 -10.28 10.10 -25.15
C LEU A 19 -11.80 9.96 -25.30
N SER A 20 -12.46 9.38 -24.29
CA SER A 20 -13.88 9.64 -24.10
C SER A 20 -14.00 11.11 -23.71
N LEU A 21 -14.41 11.93 -24.69
CA LEU A 21 -14.67 13.36 -24.51
C LEU A 21 -15.51 13.57 -23.25
N ALA A 22 -15.00 14.42 -22.36
CA ALA A 22 -15.72 14.91 -21.21
C ALA A 22 -16.89 15.77 -21.69
N ALA A 23 -18.10 15.21 -21.65
CA ALA A 23 -19.28 16.02 -21.45
C ALA A 23 -19.26 16.51 -20.00
N CYS A 24 -19.08 17.81 -19.81
CA CYS A 24 -19.29 18.46 -18.53
C CYS A 24 -20.70 18.10 -18.01
N GLY A 25 -20.77 17.44 -16.85
CA GLY A 25 -21.97 17.44 -16.00
C GLY A 25 -22.86 16.19 -15.96
N LYS A 26 -22.52 15.03 -16.54
CA LYS A 26 -23.31 13.79 -16.35
C LYS A 26 -22.42 12.54 -16.24
N SER A 27 -22.52 11.85 -15.10
CA SER A 27 -22.11 10.46 -14.81
C SER A 27 -20.79 9.97 -15.45
N GLY A 28 -19.75 9.79 -14.63
CA GLY A 28 -18.49 9.17 -15.09
C GLY A 28 -18.68 7.75 -15.61
N ALA A 29 -17.85 7.33 -16.57
CA ALA A 29 -17.92 6.02 -17.24
C ALA A 29 -17.87 4.80 -16.29
N ASN A 30 -17.36 4.96 -15.06
CA ASN A 30 -17.16 3.87 -14.12
C ASN A 30 -18.26 3.78 -13.03
N GLN A 31 -19.30 4.61 -13.10
CA GLN A 31 -20.43 4.61 -12.16
C GLN A 31 -21.45 3.51 -12.49
N VAL A 32 -22.16 3.01 -11.47
CA VAL A 32 -23.18 1.99 -11.67
C VAL A 32 -24.57 2.61 -11.89
N ASN A 33 -25.21 2.24 -13.00
CA ASN A 33 -26.59 2.59 -13.32
C ASN A 33 -27.45 1.32 -13.52
N SER A 34 -27.38 0.41 -12.56
CA SER A 34 -28.15 -0.83 -12.56
C SER A 34 -29.25 -0.78 -11.49
N LYS A 35 -30.33 -1.55 -11.68
CA LYS A 35 -31.35 -1.77 -10.65
C LYS A 35 -30.84 -2.66 -9.51
N GLU A 36 -29.90 -3.53 -9.80
CA GLU A 36 -29.30 -4.47 -8.86
C GLU A 36 -27.78 -4.48 -9.02
N ILE A 37 -27.06 -4.51 -7.91
CA ILE A 37 -25.60 -4.59 -7.87
C ILE A 37 -25.19 -5.76 -6.97
N THR A 38 -24.30 -6.61 -7.49
CA THR A 38 -23.50 -7.56 -6.71
C THR A 38 -22.03 -7.32 -7.05
N PHE A 39 -21.10 -7.45 -6.11
CA PHE A 39 -19.74 -6.94 -6.25
C PHE A 39 -18.94 -7.74 -7.27
N LEU A 40 -18.86 -9.05 -7.09
CA LEU A 40 -18.03 -9.93 -7.89
C LEU A 40 -18.59 -10.06 -9.32
N LYS A 41 -19.91 -10.14 -9.48
CA LYS A 41 -20.54 -10.12 -10.80
C LYS A 41 -20.27 -8.80 -11.54
N ASP A 42 -20.36 -7.65 -10.87
CA ASP A 42 -20.05 -6.37 -11.51
C ASP A 42 -18.55 -6.27 -11.86
N ALA A 43 -17.67 -6.80 -11.01
CA ALA A 43 -16.23 -6.87 -11.29
C ALA A 43 -15.88 -7.73 -12.51
N GLN A 44 -16.74 -8.71 -12.86
CA GLN A 44 -16.61 -9.55 -14.06
C GLN A 44 -16.99 -8.83 -15.35
N SER A 45 -17.64 -7.66 -15.27
CA SER A 45 -18.01 -6.87 -16.43
C SER A 45 -16.78 -6.43 -17.24
N SER A 46 -16.99 -6.27 -18.54
CA SER A 46 -16.02 -5.58 -19.42
C SER A 46 -15.95 -4.08 -19.15
N ASN A 47 -16.95 -3.52 -18.47
CA ASN A 47 -16.92 -2.14 -18.00
C ASN A 47 -16.07 -2.03 -16.74
N GLN A 48 -15.19 -1.04 -16.72
CA GLN A 48 -14.41 -0.74 -15.53
C GLN A 48 -15.34 -0.20 -14.42
N ARG A 49 -15.11 -0.63 -13.19
CA ARG A 49 -15.78 -0.11 -11.98
C ARG A 49 -14.76 0.34 -10.96
N ILE A 50 -15.15 1.33 -10.15
CA ILE A 50 -14.34 1.84 -9.05
C ILE A 50 -15.09 1.63 -7.75
N TRP A 51 -14.42 0.96 -6.82
CA TRP A 51 -14.92 0.75 -5.47
C TRP A 51 -13.99 1.40 -4.45
N TYR A 52 -14.58 2.05 -3.46
CA TYR A 52 -13.91 2.74 -2.38
C TYR A 52 -14.09 1.92 -1.12
N PHE A 53 -13.02 1.27 -0.67
CA PHE A 53 -12.97 0.68 0.65
C PHE A 53 -12.60 1.75 1.65
N ALA A 54 -13.52 2.06 2.56
CA ALA A 54 -13.44 3.18 3.47
C ALA A 54 -13.79 2.76 4.88
N SER A 55 -13.24 3.46 5.87
CA SER A 55 -13.56 3.26 7.28
C SER A 55 -13.60 4.60 8.00
N ASN A 56 -14.35 4.65 9.10
CA ASN A 56 -14.26 5.76 10.04
C ASN A 56 -13.17 5.46 11.07
N ASP A 57 -12.37 6.48 11.39
CA ASP A 57 -11.39 6.40 12.49
C ASP A 57 -12.02 6.74 13.84
N ASP A 58 -13.19 7.37 13.82
CA ASP A 58 -13.94 7.77 15.00
C ASP A 58 -14.99 6.69 15.34
N SER A 59 -14.81 6.02 16.47
CA SER A 59 -15.74 4.97 16.94
C SER A 59 -17.08 5.52 17.41
N GLN A 60 -17.18 6.83 17.66
CA GLN A 60 -18.38 7.53 18.10
C GLN A 60 -19.19 8.06 16.92
N ASN A 61 -18.56 8.36 15.78
CA ASN A 61 -19.21 8.80 14.56
C ASN A 61 -19.13 7.75 13.45
N ARG A 62 -20.18 6.93 13.38
CA ARG A 62 -20.31 5.77 12.49
C ARG A 62 -21.00 6.09 11.17
N GLU A 63 -21.24 7.37 10.87
CA GLU A 63 -21.90 7.77 9.63
C GLU A 63 -20.90 7.99 8.49
N LEU A 64 -21.31 7.62 7.28
CA LEU A 64 -20.56 7.92 6.07
C LEU A 64 -20.58 9.44 5.83
N SER A 65 -19.41 10.06 5.76
CA SER A 65 -19.27 11.51 5.64
C SER A 65 -18.15 11.91 4.69
N LYS A 66 -18.05 13.21 4.39
CA LYS A 66 -16.96 13.78 3.58
C LYS A 66 -15.56 13.56 4.18
N SER A 67 -15.47 13.28 5.48
CA SER A 67 -14.23 13.02 6.21
C SER A 67 -13.89 11.53 6.34
N THR A 68 -14.83 10.63 6.04
CA THR A 68 -14.61 9.18 6.07
C THR A 68 -13.39 8.82 5.21
N LYS A 69 -12.51 7.99 5.76
CA LYS A 69 -11.21 7.68 5.17
C LYS A 69 -11.32 6.51 4.21
N ILE A 70 -11.05 6.77 2.95
CA ILE A 70 -10.79 5.78 1.93
C ILE A 70 -9.41 5.17 2.21
N ARG A 71 -9.40 3.87 2.50
CA ARG A 71 -8.22 3.04 2.78
C ARG A 71 -7.67 2.41 1.51
N THR A 72 -8.54 2.05 0.59
CA THR A 72 -8.16 1.44 -0.67
C THR A 72 -9.18 1.79 -1.74
N ILE A 73 -8.70 2.05 -2.95
CA ILE A 73 -9.53 2.16 -4.15
C ILE A 73 -9.28 0.93 -5.01
N PHE A 74 -10.34 0.19 -5.31
CA PHE A 74 -10.32 -0.95 -6.20
C PHE A 74 -10.81 -0.55 -7.58
N VAL A 75 -10.01 -0.84 -8.60
CA VAL A 75 -10.44 -0.74 -10.00
C VAL A 75 -10.66 -2.15 -10.51
N THR A 76 -11.92 -2.50 -10.84
CA THR A 76 -12.27 -3.85 -11.30
C THR A 76 -12.66 -3.86 -12.76
N LYS A 77 -12.24 -4.90 -13.49
CA LYS A 77 -12.59 -5.14 -14.90
C LYS A 77 -12.28 -6.58 -15.27
N ASN A 78 -13.14 -7.24 -16.02
CA ASN A 78 -12.93 -8.61 -16.53
C ASN A 78 -12.57 -9.64 -15.45
N GLY A 79 -13.14 -9.50 -14.25
CA GLY A 79 -12.90 -10.41 -13.12
C GLY A 79 -11.55 -10.20 -12.43
N LYS A 80 -10.83 -9.12 -12.77
CA LYS A 80 -9.58 -8.71 -12.14
C LYS A 80 -9.78 -7.43 -11.32
N VAL A 81 -8.89 -7.22 -10.38
CA VAL A 81 -8.85 -6.03 -9.52
C VAL A 81 -7.45 -5.44 -9.46
N THR A 82 -7.35 -4.12 -9.54
CA THR A 82 -6.15 -3.38 -9.14
C THR A 82 -6.47 -2.60 -7.89
N ALA A 83 -5.73 -2.84 -6.81
CA ALA A 83 -5.86 -2.14 -5.55
C ALA A 83 -4.87 -0.97 -5.49
N TYR A 84 -5.38 0.22 -5.14
CA TYR A 84 -4.60 1.42 -4.93
C TYR A 84 -4.78 1.90 -3.50
N THR A 85 -3.69 1.94 -2.73
CA THR A 85 -3.71 2.39 -1.33
C THR A 85 -3.20 3.83 -1.27
N PRO A 86 -3.95 4.78 -0.69
CA PRO A 86 -3.43 6.12 -0.46
C PRO A 86 -2.28 6.09 0.56
N LYS A 87 -1.39 7.08 0.49
CA LYS A 87 -0.29 7.23 1.43
C LYS A 87 -0.78 7.46 2.86
N GLY A 88 -0.06 6.94 3.85
CA GLY A 88 -0.27 7.23 5.27
C GLY A 88 -1.63 6.77 5.78
N THR A 89 -2.33 7.63 6.52
CA THR A 89 -3.61 7.31 7.17
C THR A 89 -4.81 7.36 6.21
N GLY A 90 -4.61 7.22 4.89
CA GLY A 90 -5.67 7.23 3.89
C GLY A 90 -6.05 8.63 3.35
N MET A 91 -6.95 8.62 2.38
CA MET A 91 -7.52 9.80 1.70
C MET A 91 -8.99 9.94 2.04
N ALA A 92 -9.55 11.14 2.21
CA ALA A 92 -10.97 11.30 2.52
C ALA A 92 -11.82 11.55 1.25
N PHE A 93 -13.14 11.36 1.34
CA PHE A 93 -14.06 11.65 0.23
C PHE A 93 -13.99 13.12 -0.23
N LYS A 94 -13.75 14.06 0.68
CA LYS A 94 -13.51 15.48 0.33
C LYS A 94 -12.30 15.68 -0.60
N ASP A 95 -11.30 14.82 -0.52
CA ASP A 95 -10.06 14.93 -1.29
C ASP A 95 -10.24 14.44 -2.74
N ILE A 96 -11.26 13.62 -3.00
CA ILE A 96 -11.63 13.15 -4.35
C ILE A 96 -12.80 13.92 -4.97
N ASN A 97 -13.41 14.84 -4.22
CA ASN A 97 -14.53 15.63 -4.70
C ASN A 97 -14.15 16.40 -5.97
N LYS A 98 -15.04 16.39 -6.97
CA LYS A 98 -14.87 17.02 -8.29
C LYS A 98 -13.65 16.52 -9.10
N LYS A 99 -12.95 15.47 -8.65
CA LYS A 99 -11.89 14.83 -9.43
C LYS A 99 -12.49 13.76 -10.34
N SER A 100 -11.99 13.66 -11.56
CA SER A 100 -12.30 12.53 -12.43
C SER A 100 -11.63 11.26 -11.92
N ASP A 101 -12.17 10.10 -12.30
CA ASP A 101 -11.60 8.80 -11.97
C ASP A 101 -10.12 8.69 -12.38
N SER A 102 -9.77 9.20 -13.56
CA SER A 102 -8.38 9.23 -14.05
C SER A 102 -7.48 10.11 -13.20
N GLN A 103 -7.97 11.26 -12.71
CA GLN A 103 -7.21 12.11 -11.80
C GLN A 103 -7.01 11.43 -10.44
N ILE A 104 -8.03 10.77 -9.91
CA ILE A 104 -7.95 10.01 -8.65
C ILE A 104 -6.89 8.90 -8.78
N ILE A 105 -6.98 8.07 -9.82
CA ILE A 105 -6.03 6.97 -10.05
C ILE A 105 -4.62 7.51 -10.30
N SER A 106 -4.46 8.59 -11.06
CA SER A 106 -3.15 9.22 -11.29
C SER A 106 -2.50 9.70 -10.00
N ASN A 107 -3.28 10.34 -9.12
CA ASN A 107 -2.79 10.78 -7.82
C ASN A 107 -2.36 9.59 -6.94
N LEU A 108 -3.11 8.50 -6.96
CA LEU A 108 -2.77 7.30 -6.21
C LEU A 108 -1.51 6.61 -6.74
N LYS A 109 -1.31 6.55 -8.05
CA LYS A 109 -0.05 6.05 -8.64
C LYS A 109 1.16 6.91 -8.26
N LYS A 110 0.98 8.24 -8.19
CA LYS A 110 2.02 9.15 -7.70
C LYS A 110 2.30 8.92 -6.20
N ALA A 111 1.26 8.73 -5.40
CA ALA A 111 1.39 8.46 -3.98
C ALA A 111 2.08 7.11 -3.70
N ASP A 112 1.76 6.07 -4.48
CA ASP A 112 2.40 4.76 -4.42
C ASP A 112 3.89 4.86 -4.75
N ARG A 113 4.23 5.55 -5.84
CA ARG A 113 5.63 5.81 -6.20
C ARG A 113 6.38 6.60 -5.13
N ALA A 114 5.77 7.67 -4.60
CA ALA A 114 6.37 8.44 -3.53
C ALA A 114 6.57 7.60 -2.26
N GLY A 115 5.62 6.72 -1.93
CA GLY A 115 5.76 5.77 -0.82
C GLY A 115 6.92 4.79 -1.02
N PHE A 116 7.12 4.31 -2.26
CA PHE A 116 8.29 3.52 -2.61
C PHE A 116 9.61 4.30 -2.48
N ASP A 117 9.66 5.53 -3.02
CA ASP A 117 10.87 6.36 -2.96
C ASP A 117 11.23 6.72 -1.50
N GLU A 118 10.23 6.99 -0.65
CA GLU A 118 10.40 7.20 0.79
C GLU A 118 10.84 5.94 1.52
N PHE A 119 10.29 4.79 1.15
CA PHE A 119 10.70 3.50 1.69
C PHE A 119 12.20 3.24 1.41
N VAL A 120 12.64 3.38 0.15
CA VAL A 120 14.05 3.20 -0.23
C VAL A 120 14.95 4.21 0.47
N SER A 121 14.58 5.49 0.46
CA SER A 121 15.41 6.54 1.07
C SER A 121 15.46 6.46 2.61
N GLY A 122 14.39 6.00 3.26
CA GLY A 122 14.31 5.79 4.70
C GLY A 122 15.35 4.80 5.19
N ASP A 123 15.48 3.65 4.53
CA ASP A 123 16.46 2.61 4.89
C ASP A 123 17.90 3.13 4.75
N HIS A 124 18.21 3.82 3.65
CA HIS A 124 19.53 4.43 3.46
C HIS A 124 19.80 5.51 4.52
N SER A 125 18.82 6.34 4.85
CA SER A 125 18.97 7.40 5.84
C SER A 125 19.23 6.83 7.24
N LEU A 126 18.49 5.80 7.64
CA LEU A 126 18.64 5.14 8.94
C LEU A 126 20.03 4.54 9.10
N VAL A 127 20.47 3.71 8.14
CA VAL A 127 21.78 3.06 8.18
C VAL A 127 22.93 4.07 8.10
N ASN A 128 22.77 5.14 7.30
CA ASN A 128 23.78 6.20 7.28
C ASN A 128 23.88 6.93 8.63
N SER A 129 22.76 7.21 9.31
CA SER A 129 22.77 7.83 10.64
C SER A 129 23.52 6.94 11.65
N GLN A 130 23.19 5.65 11.70
CA GLN A 130 23.85 4.68 12.57
C GLN A 130 25.34 4.54 12.27
N LEU A 131 25.73 4.58 10.98
CA LEU A 131 27.14 4.57 10.59
C LEU A 131 27.89 5.82 11.08
N GLN A 132 27.26 7.00 11.05
CA GLN A 132 27.89 8.22 11.56
C GLN A 132 28.03 8.19 13.08
N GLU A 133 27.02 7.69 13.80
CA GLU A 133 27.09 7.49 15.24
C GLU A 133 28.18 6.49 15.64
N ALA A 134 28.30 5.37 14.92
CA ALA A 134 29.37 4.39 15.13
C ALA A 134 30.76 4.98 14.86
N LYS A 135 30.91 5.77 13.78
CA LYS A 135 32.17 6.47 13.49
C LYS A 135 32.54 7.50 14.55
N LYS A 136 31.54 8.19 15.11
CA LYS A 136 31.75 9.14 16.22
C LYS A 136 32.23 8.38 17.45
N SER A 137 31.55 7.30 17.83
CA SER A 137 31.93 6.46 18.99
C SER A 137 33.35 5.91 18.84
N LEU A 138 33.73 5.45 17.65
CA LEU A 138 35.10 5.01 17.35
C LEU A 138 36.13 6.14 17.50
N LYS A 139 35.79 7.36 17.05
CA LYS A 139 36.67 8.52 17.17
C LYS A 139 36.86 8.88 18.65
N ASP A 140 35.78 8.92 19.41
CA ASP A 140 35.78 9.27 20.83
C ASP A 140 36.60 8.24 21.63
N ALA A 141 36.44 6.93 21.35
CA ALA A 141 37.26 5.87 21.96
C ALA A 141 38.77 6.00 21.63
N LYS A 142 39.12 6.37 20.39
CA LYS A 142 40.52 6.63 19.99
C LYS A 142 41.10 7.85 20.70
N GLU A 143 40.29 8.87 20.95
CA GLU A 143 40.71 10.08 21.68
C GLU A 143 40.89 9.82 23.17
N LEU A 144 40.01 8.99 23.77
CA LEU A 144 40.14 8.50 25.15
C LEU A 144 41.42 7.70 25.34
N LEU A 145 41.67 6.69 24.50
CA LEU A 145 42.92 5.90 24.57
C LEU A 145 44.16 6.79 24.51
N LYS A 146 44.17 7.80 23.64
CA LYS A 146 45.28 8.76 23.54
C LYS A 146 45.46 9.55 24.83
N THR A 147 44.35 10.06 25.39
CA THR A 147 44.34 10.85 26.62
C THR A 147 44.84 10.03 27.81
N ASP A 148 44.37 8.80 27.95
CA ASP A 148 44.74 7.90 29.04
C ASP A 148 46.16 7.38 28.90
N THR A 149 46.64 7.17 27.67
CA THR A 149 48.04 6.89 27.40
C THR A 149 48.95 8.04 27.85
N GLU A 150 48.59 9.30 27.57
CA GLU A 150 49.37 10.45 28.04
C GLU A 150 49.30 10.62 29.56
N ARG A 151 48.10 10.48 30.15
CA ARG A 151 47.90 10.54 31.61
C ARG A 151 48.80 9.55 32.32
N ARG A 152 48.89 8.31 31.82
CA ARG A 152 49.74 7.27 32.39
C ARG A 152 51.24 7.61 32.37
N LYS A 153 51.72 8.41 31.41
CA LYS A 153 53.13 8.85 31.40
C LYS A 153 53.45 9.77 32.57
N HIS A 154 52.45 10.48 33.09
CA HIS A 154 52.60 11.49 34.13
C HIS A 154 52.04 11.05 35.49
N ASP A 155 51.15 10.06 35.51
CA ASP A 155 50.52 9.49 36.69
C ASP A 155 50.73 7.97 36.73
N ILE A 156 51.59 7.52 37.66
CA ILE A 156 51.99 6.12 37.83
C ILE A 156 50.84 5.28 38.40
N GLY A 157 49.74 5.90 38.86
CA GLY A 157 48.58 5.25 39.44
C GLY A 157 47.53 4.72 38.45
N LEU A 158 47.67 4.97 37.14
CA LEU A 158 46.72 4.45 36.16
C LEU A 158 46.93 2.95 35.91
N ASP A 159 45.89 2.15 36.20
CA ASP A 159 45.90 0.70 35.97
C ASP A 159 46.11 0.39 34.48
N LYS A 160 46.85 -0.69 34.21
CA LYS A 160 47.01 -1.22 32.87
C LYS A 160 45.69 -1.69 32.26
N SER A 161 44.75 -2.16 33.08
CA SER A 161 43.45 -2.63 32.60
C SER A 161 42.68 -1.57 31.82
N VAL A 162 42.76 -0.30 32.23
CA VAL A 162 42.05 0.82 31.57
C VAL A 162 42.46 0.98 30.10
N LEU A 163 43.76 0.86 29.80
CA LEU A 163 44.24 0.94 28.42
C LEU A 163 43.87 -0.29 27.57
N GLU A 164 43.62 -1.44 28.20
CA GLU A 164 43.15 -2.62 27.47
C GLU A 164 41.63 -2.51 27.22
N GLU A 165 40.85 -2.00 28.19
CA GLU A 165 39.43 -1.68 28.01
C GLU A 165 39.22 -0.68 26.87
N ASP A 166 40.00 0.41 26.83
CA ASP A 166 39.96 1.39 25.74
C ASP A 166 40.23 0.75 24.35
N LYS A 167 41.14 -0.22 24.27
CA LYS A 167 41.43 -0.94 23.02
C LYS A 167 40.30 -1.89 22.65
N GLU A 168 39.71 -2.59 23.62
CA GLU A 168 38.54 -3.44 23.40
C GLU A 168 37.35 -2.62 22.88
N ASP A 169 37.14 -1.43 23.42
CA ASP A 169 36.13 -0.48 22.94
C ASP A 169 36.40 -0.01 21.52
N ILE A 170 37.67 0.27 21.17
CA ILE A 170 38.05 0.58 19.78
C ILE A 170 37.74 -0.60 18.88
N ASP A 171 38.16 -1.82 19.21
CA ASP A 171 37.94 -3.03 18.41
C ASP A 171 36.44 -3.30 18.21
N SER A 172 35.63 -3.12 19.26
CA SER A 172 34.18 -3.25 19.21
C SER A 172 33.54 -2.20 18.28
N ASN A 173 33.96 -0.94 18.40
CA ASN A 173 33.49 0.14 17.55
C ASN A 173 33.92 -0.02 16.08
N GLU A 174 35.13 -0.53 15.81
CA GLU A 174 35.60 -0.83 14.45
C GLU A 174 34.78 -1.94 13.79
N LYS A 175 34.43 -2.99 14.55
CA LYS A 175 33.50 -4.04 14.08
C LYS A 175 32.13 -3.45 13.74
N THR A 176 31.61 -2.56 14.59
CA THR A 176 30.32 -1.89 14.39
C THR A 176 30.33 -0.99 13.15
N VAL A 177 31.39 -0.20 12.93
CA VAL A 177 31.55 0.61 11.72
C VAL A 177 31.61 -0.28 10.47
N SER A 178 32.40 -1.36 10.52
CA SER A 178 32.54 -2.31 9.40
C SER A 178 31.21 -3.00 9.07
N TYR A 179 30.42 -3.32 10.10
CA TYR A 179 29.08 -3.86 9.95
C TYR A 179 28.17 -2.91 9.17
N TYR A 180 28.01 -1.66 9.63
CA TYR A 180 27.12 -0.70 8.95
C TYR A 180 27.61 -0.34 7.54
N GLN A 181 28.91 -0.30 7.29
CA GLN A 181 29.46 -0.16 5.93
C GLN A 181 29.04 -1.32 5.02
N THR A 182 29.07 -2.55 5.54
CA THR A 182 28.65 -3.75 4.82
C THR A 182 27.14 -3.73 4.54
N VAL A 183 26.34 -3.34 5.52
CA VAL A 183 24.89 -3.15 5.35
C VAL A 183 24.61 -2.13 4.25
N LEU A 184 25.24 -0.95 4.29
CA LEU A 184 25.04 0.10 3.28
C LEU A 184 25.44 -0.37 1.87
N LYS A 185 26.54 -1.12 1.74
CA LYS A 185 26.95 -1.72 0.46
C LYS A 185 25.92 -2.71 -0.05
N ASN A 186 25.36 -3.53 0.83
CA ASN A 186 24.31 -4.50 0.49
C ASN A 186 22.98 -3.82 0.12
N LEU A 187 22.62 -2.74 0.81
CA LEU A 187 21.41 -1.95 0.48
C LEU A 187 21.48 -1.40 -0.94
N LYS A 188 22.64 -0.87 -1.35
CA LYS A 188 22.87 -0.36 -2.71
C LYS A 188 22.89 -1.47 -3.77
N SER A 189 23.45 -2.63 -3.46
CA SER A 189 23.58 -3.72 -4.45
C SER A 189 22.29 -4.50 -4.68
N LYS A 190 21.36 -4.48 -3.72
CA LYS A 190 20.08 -5.19 -3.77
C LYS A 190 18.86 -4.26 -3.78
N GLU A 191 19.05 -3.00 -4.15
CA GLU A 191 17.98 -2.01 -4.15
C GLU A 191 16.79 -2.45 -5.02
N PRO A 192 15.55 -2.45 -4.50
CA PRO A 192 14.38 -2.91 -5.21
C PRO A 192 14.08 -1.96 -6.34
N LYS A 193 13.37 -2.46 -7.34
CA LYS A 193 12.85 -1.62 -8.42
C LYS A 193 11.39 -1.31 -8.12
N TYR A 194 11.02 -0.06 -8.36
CA TYR A 194 9.62 0.32 -8.32
C TYR A 194 8.84 -0.50 -9.35
N GLU A 195 7.68 -1.00 -8.94
CA GLU A 195 6.76 -1.65 -9.83
C GLU A 195 5.33 -1.20 -9.52
N ALA A 196 4.63 -0.72 -10.54
CA ALA A 196 3.30 -0.16 -10.36
C ALA A 196 2.27 -1.20 -9.84
N PRO A 197 1.17 -0.74 -9.23
CA PRO A 197 0.02 -1.59 -8.93
C PRO A 197 -0.48 -2.34 -10.17
N PHE A 198 -0.82 -3.62 -9.99
CA PHE A 198 -1.14 -4.53 -11.09
C PHE A 198 -2.55 -5.11 -10.93
N ALA A 199 -3.10 -5.67 -12.01
CA ALA A 199 -4.39 -6.36 -12.00
C ALA A 199 -4.22 -7.82 -11.56
N SER A 200 -4.76 -8.17 -10.40
CA SER A 200 -4.78 -9.53 -9.85
C SER A 200 -6.16 -10.18 -10.00
N ASP A 201 -6.22 -11.50 -9.85
CA ASP A 201 -7.50 -12.21 -9.85
C ASP A 201 -8.30 -11.88 -8.59
N LEU A 202 -9.61 -11.77 -8.78
CA LEU A 202 -10.57 -11.47 -7.72
C LEU A 202 -11.49 -12.68 -7.51
N ARG A 203 -11.63 -13.09 -6.25
CA ARG A 203 -12.55 -14.14 -5.80
C ARG A 203 -13.28 -13.70 -4.54
N ALA A 204 -14.39 -14.37 -4.22
CA ALA A 204 -15.11 -14.16 -2.98
C ALA A 204 -15.34 -15.48 -2.25
N GLU A 205 -15.23 -15.46 -0.93
CA GLU A 205 -15.68 -16.52 -0.03
C GLU A 205 -17.00 -16.09 0.62
N VAL A 206 -18.02 -16.93 0.59
CA VAL A 206 -19.34 -16.60 1.14
C VAL A 206 -19.75 -17.56 2.23
N THR A 207 -20.41 -17.03 3.25
CA THR A 207 -21.12 -17.83 4.25
C THR A 207 -22.62 -17.75 3.98
N THR A 208 -23.27 -18.90 4.00
CA THR A 208 -24.71 -19.02 3.82
C THR A 208 -25.44 -19.22 5.15
N ASP A 209 -26.75 -18.98 5.15
CA ASP A 209 -27.62 -19.48 6.19
C ASP A 209 -27.67 -21.02 6.21
N SER A 210 -28.39 -21.59 7.18
CA SER A 210 -28.55 -23.05 7.34
C SER A 210 -29.20 -23.74 6.14
N SER A 211 -29.83 -23.00 5.23
CA SER A 211 -30.42 -23.54 4.01
C SER A 211 -29.41 -23.67 2.85
N GLY A 212 -28.23 -23.06 2.96
CA GLY A 212 -27.24 -23.00 1.88
C GLY A 212 -27.62 -22.04 0.74
N ASN A 213 -28.79 -21.40 0.80
CA ASN A 213 -29.35 -20.66 -0.33
C ASN A 213 -29.21 -19.14 -0.21
N LYS A 214 -29.08 -18.62 1.01
CA LYS A 214 -28.96 -17.17 1.24
C LYS A 214 -27.59 -16.85 1.78
N VAL A 215 -26.86 -15.98 1.08
CA VAL A 215 -25.57 -15.47 1.55
C VAL A 215 -25.81 -14.43 2.63
N GLY A 216 -25.23 -14.66 3.81
CA GLY A 216 -25.27 -13.75 4.96
C GLY A 216 -24.04 -12.85 5.05
N SER A 217 -22.90 -13.31 4.53
CA SER A 217 -21.67 -12.51 4.47
C SER A 217 -20.78 -12.91 3.29
N GLU A 218 -20.00 -11.95 2.81
CA GLU A 218 -19.07 -12.13 1.69
C GLU A 218 -17.68 -11.60 2.08
N ARG A 219 -16.65 -12.38 1.77
CA ARG A 219 -15.25 -12.07 2.01
C ARG A 219 -14.53 -11.95 0.69
N LEU A 220 -14.06 -10.74 0.36
CA LEU A 220 -13.30 -10.53 -0.87
C LEU A 220 -11.86 -10.99 -0.72
N ILE A 221 -11.32 -11.63 -1.75
CA ILE A 221 -9.93 -12.07 -1.76
C ILE A 221 -9.26 -11.60 -3.05
N TYR A 222 -8.18 -10.88 -2.89
CA TYR A 222 -7.35 -10.36 -3.96
C TYR A 222 -5.88 -10.33 -3.55
N SER A 223 -5.01 -10.16 -4.52
CA SER A 223 -3.60 -9.92 -4.25
C SER A 223 -3.20 -8.49 -4.59
N ALA A 224 -2.43 -7.88 -3.69
CA ALA A 224 -1.81 -6.59 -3.93
C ALA A 224 -0.37 -6.60 -3.43
N ARG A 225 0.40 -5.66 -3.96
CA ARG A 225 1.75 -5.36 -3.50
C ARG A 225 1.66 -4.57 -2.20
N SER A 226 2.33 -5.06 -1.17
CA SER A 226 2.56 -4.33 0.06
C SER A 226 4.05 -4.14 0.24
N TYR A 227 4.46 -2.89 0.44
CA TYR A 227 5.76 -2.57 1.01
C TYR A 227 5.66 -2.87 2.50
N GLN A 228 6.47 -3.81 2.98
CA GLN A 228 6.66 -4.01 4.41
C GLN A 228 7.93 -3.24 4.78
N PRO A 229 7.84 -2.23 5.67
CA PRO A 229 9.04 -1.60 6.20
C PRO A 229 9.89 -2.68 6.88
N VAL A 230 11.21 -2.53 6.85
CA VAL A 230 12.08 -3.48 7.54
C VAL A 230 12.01 -3.21 9.03
N ASP A 231 11.02 -3.81 9.70
CA ASP A 231 10.84 -3.66 11.15
C ASP A 231 11.96 -4.33 11.99
N THR A 232 13.01 -4.86 11.35
CA THR A 232 14.00 -5.72 12.01
C THR A 232 15.44 -5.58 11.47
N LEU A 233 15.89 -4.40 11.02
CA LEU A 233 17.30 -4.25 10.58
C LEU A 233 18.34 -4.24 11.72
N VAL A 234 17.94 -4.23 12.99
CA VAL A 234 18.90 -3.98 14.08
C VAL A 234 18.87 -5.01 15.20
N THR A 235 17.96 -6.00 15.17
CA THR A 235 17.96 -7.05 16.20
C THR A 235 17.94 -8.43 15.58
N ASP A 236 19.02 -9.14 15.88
CA ASP A 236 19.31 -10.56 15.70
C ASP A 236 19.85 -11.02 14.35
N GLU A 237 20.89 -11.86 14.50
CA GLU A 237 21.40 -12.80 13.53
C GLU A 237 20.35 -13.20 12.48
N TYR A 238 20.73 -13.10 11.21
CA TYR A 238 20.01 -13.55 10.01
C TYR A 238 19.10 -12.54 9.28
N LYS A 239 19.52 -12.35 8.01
CA LYS A 239 18.74 -12.05 6.80
C LYS A 239 18.59 -10.57 6.44
N THR A 240 19.59 -10.14 5.67
CA THR A 240 19.52 -9.23 4.52
C THR A 240 18.48 -9.67 3.46
N ASN A 241 17.27 -10.01 3.89
CA ASN A 241 16.14 -10.14 2.99
C ASN A 241 15.56 -8.73 2.87
N TYR A 242 15.94 -8.09 1.76
CA TYR A 242 15.23 -6.91 1.30
C TYR A 242 13.71 -7.18 1.33
N PRO A 243 12.86 -6.21 1.65
CA PRO A 243 11.45 -6.36 1.43
C PRO A 243 11.19 -6.56 -0.05
N GLU A 244 10.90 -7.81 -0.39
CA GLU A 244 10.26 -8.16 -1.62
C GLU A 244 8.82 -7.68 -1.56
N TYR A 245 8.24 -7.41 -2.73
CA TYR A 245 6.79 -7.30 -2.84
C TYR A 245 6.16 -8.58 -2.28
N LYS A 246 5.62 -8.50 -1.07
CA LYS A 246 4.79 -9.57 -0.56
C LYS A 246 3.44 -9.45 -1.23
N MET A 247 3.01 -10.57 -1.79
CA MET A 247 1.63 -10.75 -2.20
C MET A 247 0.79 -10.81 -0.92
N ALA A 248 0.18 -9.68 -0.57
CA ALA A 248 -0.76 -9.62 0.52
C ALA A 248 -2.11 -10.14 0.01
N THR A 249 -2.63 -11.16 0.69
CA THR A 249 -4.02 -11.57 0.52
C THR A 249 -4.83 -10.79 1.53
N SER A 250 -5.60 -9.82 1.07
CA SER A 250 -6.47 -9.02 1.94
C SER A 250 -7.88 -9.58 1.90
N ASN A 251 -8.55 -9.54 3.05
CA ASN A 251 -9.92 -9.98 3.23
C ASN A 251 -10.81 -8.85 3.74
N ILE A 252 -11.92 -8.60 3.06
CA ILE A 252 -12.92 -7.61 3.48
C ILE A 252 -14.21 -8.35 3.86
N PRO A 253 -14.57 -8.43 5.16
CA PRO A 253 -15.74 -9.17 5.59
C PRO A 253 -17.04 -8.35 5.47
N LEU A 254 -17.69 -8.40 4.32
CA LEU A 254 -18.96 -7.72 4.09
C LEU A 254 -20.10 -8.47 4.79
N GLN A 255 -20.88 -7.77 5.62
CA GLN A 255 -21.95 -8.35 6.47
C GLN A 255 -23.31 -7.67 6.24
N GLY A 256 -23.31 -6.48 5.63
CA GLY A 256 -24.53 -5.75 5.32
C GLY A 256 -24.45 -5.02 3.98
N THR A 257 -25.56 -4.40 3.61
CA THR A 257 -25.73 -3.65 2.37
C THR A 257 -26.42 -2.34 2.64
N TYR A 258 -26.10 -1.30 1.88
CA TYR A 258 -26.87 -0.05 1.90
C TYR A 258 -28.30 -0.31 1.41
N TYR A 259 -29.27 0.07 2.23
CA TYR A 259 -30.69 -0.01 1.86
C TYR A 259 -31.06 1.00 0.76
N ALA A 260 -30.43 2.18 0.78
CA ALA A 260 -30.58 3.20 -0.24
C ALA A 260 -29.24 3.94 -0.44
N PRO A 261 -28.99 4.54 -1.62
CA PRO A 261 -27.80 5.34 -1.83
C PRO A 261 -27.68 6.51 -0.85
N ALA A 262 -26.47 6.75 -0.36
CA ALA A 262 -26.11 7.88 0.48
C ALA A 262 -25.43 8.97 -0.34
N HIS A 263 -25.68 10.24 0.01
CA HIS A 263 -25.04 11.38 -0.65
C HIS A 263 -23.76 11.79 0.07
N ILE A 264 -22.68 12.01 -0.70
CA ILE A 264 -21.51 12.75 -0.25
C ILE A 264 -21.24 13.83 -1.29
N PHE A 265 -21.46 15.10 -0.91
CA PHE A 265 -21.57 16.21 -1.87
C PHE A 265 -22.65 15.91 -2.93
N ASP A 266 -22.32 16.10 -4.21
CA ASP A 266 -23.25 15.91 -5.33
C ASP A 266 -23.31 14.45 -5.82
N ASP A 267 -22.40 13.59 -5.34
CA ASP A 267 -22.32 12.19 -5.75
C ASP A 267 -23.17 11.29 -4.83
N MET A 268 -23.83 10.28 -5.41
CA MET A 268 -24.50 9.20 -4.67
C MET A 268 -23.61 7.96 -4.62
N TYR A 269 -23.52 7.35 -3.44
CA TYR A 269 -22.76 6.14 -3.17
C TYR A 269 -23.69 5.05 -2.66
N THR A 270 -23.42 3.81 -3.05
CA THR A 270 -24.08 2.62 -2.54
C THR A 270 -23.06 1.49 -2.41
N GLY A 271 -23.42 0.40 -1.76
CA GLY A 271 -22.58 -0.78 -1.66
C GLY A 271 -22.81 -1.54 -0.37
N TYR A 272 -21.72 -1.93 0.26
CA TYR A 272 -21.72 -2.86 1.37
C TYR A 272 -21.20 -2.21 2.64
N THR A 273 -21.60 -2.80 3.77
CA THR A 273 -21.12 -2.46 5.10
C THR A 273 -20.53 -3.70 5.76
N GLY A 274 -19.66 -3.50 6.74
CA GLY A 274 -19.20 -4.55 7.63
C GLY A 274 -18.56 -3.97 8.88
N VAL A 275 -18.36 -4.85 9.86
CA VAL A 275 -17.82 -4.54 11.17
C VAL A 275 -16.68 -5.51 11.49
N THR A 276 -15.53 -4.96 11.88
CA THR A 276 -14.37 -5.71 12.38
C THR A 276 -13.71 -4.89 13.48
N ASP A 277 -13.38 -5.52 14.62
CA ASP A 277 -12.67 -4.87 15.75
C ASP A 277 -13.32 -3.54 16.18
N ASP A 278 -14.65 -3.54 16.31
CA ASP A 278 -15.48 -2.36 16.65
C ASP A 278 -15.37 -1.17 15.67
N LYS A 279 -14.87 -1.41 14.46
CA LYS A 279 -14.79 -0.41 13.39
C LYS A 279 -15.73 -0.75 12.25
N ASP A 280 -16.53 0.23 11.87
CA ASP A 280 -17.34 0.17 10.66
C ASP A 280 -16.47 0.44 9.43
N PHE A 281 -16.66 -0.39 8.42
CA PHE A 281 -16.13 -0.15 7.09
C PHE A 281 -17.21 -0.28 6.03
N TYR A 282 -16.88 0.32 4.90
CA TYR A 282 -17.76 0.44 3.75
C TYR A 282 -17.00 0.03 2.51
N LEU A 283 -17.67 -0.70 1.62
CA LEU A 283 -17.21 -0.92 0.26
C LEU A 283 -18.22 -0.27 -0.68
N LEU A 284 -17.85 0.88 -1.22
CA LEU A 284 -18.78 1.78 -1.88
C LEU A 284 -18.46 1.95 -3.36
N THR A 285 -19.47 2.13 -4.19
CA THR A 285 -19.32 2.58 -5.59
C THR A 285 -20.26 3.76 -5.83
N LYS A 286 -19.88 4.64 -6.77
CA LYS A 286 -20.77 5.70 -7.23
C LYS A 286 -21.93 5.10 -8.02
N THR A 287 -23.13 5.66 -7.85
CA THR A 287 -24.33 5.28 -8.60
C THR A 287 -25.13 6.49 -9.04
N THR A 288 -25.85 6.36 -10.16
CA THR A 288 -26.85 7.35 -10.60
C THR A 288 -28.28 6.88 -10.36
N ASN A 289 -28.47 5.61 -9.99
CA ASN A 289 -29.78 5.03 -9.77
C ASN A 289 -30.20 5.16 -8.31
N LYS A 290 -31.17 6.04 -8.04
CA LYS A 290 -31.73 6.28 -6.69
C LYS A 290 -32.43 5.05 -6.08
N LYS A 291 -32.83 4.08 -6.90
CA LYS A 291 -33.56 2.86 -6.49
C LYS A 291 -32.73 1.59 -6.68
N VAL A 292 -31.41 1.72 -6.66
CA VAL A 292 -30.52 0.57 -6.76
C VAL A 292 -30.62 -0.31 -5.52
N LYS A 293 -30.68 -1.63 -5.73
CA LYS A 293 -30.66 -2.64 -4.68
C LYS A 293 -29.30 -3.34 -4.68
N VAL A 294 -28.61 -3.30 -3.55
CA VAL A 294 -27.35 -4.05 -3.37
C VAL A 294 -27.67 -5.42 -2.79
N GLN A 295 -26.98 -6.46 -3.28
CA GLN A 295 -27.10 -7.84 -2.80
C GLN A 295 -25.73 -8.49 -2.80
N PHE A 296 -25.52 -9.47 -1.92
CA PHE A 296 -24.35 -10.34 -2.00
C PHE A 296 -24.38 -11.20 -3.26
N ASP A 297 -23.20 -11.59 -3.73
CA ASP A 297 -23.09 -12.53 -4.83
C ASP A 297 -23.66 -13.91 -4.44
N LYS A 298 -24.32 -14.57 -5.40
CA LYS A 298 -24.91 -15.90 -5.18
C LYS A 298 -23.81 -16.96 -5.16
N THR A 299 -24.04 -18.09 -4.50
CA THR A 299 -23.12 -19.24 -4.44
C THR A 299 -22.70 -19.75 -5.83
N LYS A 300 -23.56 -19.60 -6.84
CA LYS A 300 -23.30 -19.96 -8.24
C LYS A 300 -22.60 -18.88 -9.07
N THR A 301 -22.33 -17.70 -8.51
CA THR A 301 -21.57 -16.65 -9.21
C THR A 301 -20.15 -17.17 -9.46
N LYS A 302 -19.60 -16.94 -10.65
CA LYS A 302 -18.23 -17.35 -10.99
C LYS A 302 -17.24 -16.79 -9.96
N ASN A 303 -16.22 -17.57 -9.58
CA ASN A 303 -15.20 -17.23 -8.58
C ASN A 303 -15.76 -16.99 -7.15
N VAL A 304 -16.97 -17.44 -6.85
CA VAL A 304 -17.47 -17.57 -5.47
C VAL A 304 -17.16 -18.97 -4.94
N LYS A 305 -16.66 -19.03 -3.70
CA LYS A 305 -16.48 -20.26 -2.93
C LYS A 305 -17.34 -20.20 -1.67
N VAL A 306 -18.13 -21.24 -1.42
CA VAL A 306 -18.84 -21.38 -0.13
C VAL A 306 -17.86 -21.86 0.92
N THR A 307 -17.88 -21.24 2.10
CA THR A 307 -17.08 -21.63 3.26
C THR A 307 -18.00 -21.93 4.44
N ASP A 308 -17.81 -23.10 5.04
CA ASP A 308 -18.50 -23.48 6.27
C ASP A 308 -17.84 -22.76 7.47
N TYR A 309 -18.65 -22.34 8.44
CA TYR A 309 -18.15 -21.96 9.77
C TYR A 309 -17.99 -23.20 10.64
#